data_AF-A0A2K8UAU2-F1
#
_entry.id   AF-A0A2K8UAU2-F1
#
_cell.length_a   1.000
_cell.length_b   1.000
_cell.length_c   1.000
_cell.angle_alpha   90.00
_cell.angle_beta   90.00
_cell.angle_gamma   90.00
#
_symmetry.space_group_name_H-M   'P 1'
#
loop_
_entity.id
_entity.type
_entity.pdbx_description
1 polymer ?
#
loop_
_entity_poly.entity_id
_entity_poly.type
_entity_poly.pdbx_seq_one_letter_code
_entity_poly.pdbx_strand_id
1 'polypeptide(L)'
;MVRTRPWPDWWEWDIDLTPHLLKRMEDRDFSEVDLREMLQRAKAYRKDVVEERWVILTRHRLQRWEVIVEPDPIERLLVVITAYPISG
;
A
#
# COMPACT_ATOMS: atom_id res chain seq x y z
N MET A 1 15.01 -10.36 -20.59
CA MET A 1 13.78 -11.00 -20.04
C MET A 1 13.58 -10.44 -18.63
N VAL A 2 12.65 -9.51 -18.45
CA VAL A 2 12.35 -8.97 -17.10
C VAL A 2 11.52 -10.02 -16.38
N ARG A 3 12.07 -10.63 -15.33
CA ARG A 3 11.29 -11.50 -14.43
C ARG A 3 10.36 -10.58 -13.63
N THR A 4 9.09 -10.48 -14.01
CA THR A 4 8.06 -10.01 -13.09
C THR A 4 8.09 -10.96 -11.89
N ARG A 5 8.54 -10.48 -10.73
CA ARG A 5 8.31 -11.24 -9.50
C ARG A 5 6.79 -11.36 -9.37
N PRO A 6 6.24 -12.58 -9.17
CA PRO A 6 4.84 -12.68 -8.82
C PRO A 6 4.60 -11.87 -7.55
N TRP A 7 3.41 -11.27 -7.45
CA TRP A 7 2.99 -10.65 -6.20
C TRP A 7 3.02 -11.71 -5.08
N PRO A 8 3.37 -11.32 -3.84
CA PRO A 8 3.38 -12.24 -2.72
C PRO A 8 1.95 -12.66 -2.36
N ASP A 9 1.80 -13.83 -1.74
CA ASP A 9 0.48 -14.43 -1.44
C ASP A 9 -0.42 -13.52 -0.60
N TRP A 10 0.16 -12.69 0.27
CA TRP A 10 -0.59 -11.71 1.08
C TRP A 10 -1.22 -10.57 0.28
N TRP A 11 -0.88 -10.44 -1.00
CA TRP A 11 -1.49 -9.44 -1.89
C TRP A 11 -2.96 -9.73 -2.20
N GLU A 12 -3.39 -10.98 -2.04
CA GLU A 12 -4.78 -11.40 -2.24
C GLU A 12 -5.62 -11.35 -0.95
N TRP A 13 -5.03 -10.93 0.17
CA TRP A 13 -5.73 -10.87 1.46
C TRP A 13 -6.62 -9.63 1.56
N ASP A 14 -7.63 -9.71 2.44
CA ASP A 14 -8.49 -8.57 2.73
C ASP A 14 -7.70 -7.44 3.41
N ILE A 15 -8.14 -6.21 3.17
CA ILE A 15 -7.44 -5.01 3.67
C ILE A 15 -8.06 -4.57 4.99
N ASP A 16 -7.19 -4.24 5.95
CA ASP A 16 -7.57 -3.51 7.16
C ASP A 16 -6.93 -2.12 7.20
N LEU A 17 -7.67 -1.14 7.73
CA LEU A 17 -7.27 0.27 7.74
C LEU A 17 -6.91 0.70 9.16
N THR A 18 -5.65 1.07 9.37
CA THR A 18 -5.22 1.54 10.69
C THR A 18 -5.78 2.92 11.03
N PRO A 19 -5.98 3.26 12.31
CA PRO A 19 -6.33 4.62 12.74
C PRO A 19 -5.34 5.67 12.23
N HIS A 20 -4.05 5.30 12.11
CA HIS A 20 -3.04 6.18 11.54
C HIS A 20 -3.34 6.51 10.07
N LEU A 21 -3.65 5.50 9.25
CA LEU A 21 -4.03 5.70 7.86
C LEU A 21 -5.27 6.57 7.73
N LEU A 22 -6.32 6.31 8.53
CA LEU A 22 -7.55 7.10 8.51
C LEU A 22 -7.26 8.60 8.71
N LYS A 23 -6.38 8.93 9.66
CA LYS A 23 -5.96 10.33 9.86
C LYS A 23 -5.22 10.89 8.64
N ARG A 24 -4.38 10.08 7.99
CA ARG A 24 -3.64 10.49 6.79
C ARG A 24 -4.51 10.63 5.55
N MET A 25 -5.60 9.89 5.45
CA MET A 25 -6.62 10.03 4.41
C MET A 25 -7.24 11.42 4.45
N GLU A 26 -7.61 11.89 5.65
CA GLU A 26 -8.06 13.27 5.86
C GLU A 26 -6.98 14.28 5.51
N ASP A 27 -5.77 14.13 6.08
CA ASP A 27 -4.68 15.09 5.91
C ASP A 27 -4.22 15.25 4.44
N ARG A 28 -4.37 14.19 3.63
CA ARG A 28 -3.83 14.09 2.26
C ARG A 28 -4.92 14.00 1.20
N ASP A 29 -6.18 14.18 1.59
CA ASP A 29 -7.34 14.24 0.70
C ASP A 29 -7.47 13.02 -0.25
N PHE A 30 -7.42 11.80 0.30
CA PHE A 30 -7.73 10.58 -0.44
C PHE A 30 -8.68 9.68 0.34
N SER A 31 -9.61 9.04 -0.37
CA SER A 31 -10.64 8.16 0.18
C SER A 31 -10.20 6.69 0.20
N GLU A 32 -11.00 5.82 0.84
CA GLU A 32 -10.77 4.37 0.78
C GLU A 32 -10.91 3.85 -0.67
N VAL A 33 -11.83 4.43 -1.45
CA VAL A 33 -11.99 4.11 -2.86
C VAL A 33 -10.70 4.45 -3.62
N ASP A 34 -10.12 5.62 -3.38
CA ASP A 34 -8.85 6.02 -3.98
C ASP A 34 -7.71 5.06 -3.59
N LEU A 35 -7.64 4.64 -2.33
CA LEU A 35 -6.66 3.66 -1.85
C LEU A 35 -6.82 2.31 -2.56
N ARG A 36 -8.06 1.82 -2.72
CA ARG A 36 -8.32 0.57 -3.44
C ARG A 36 -7.93 0.66 -4.90
N GLU A 37 -8.23 1.78 -5.57
CA GLU A 37 -7.76 2.04 -6.93
C GLU A 37 -6.23 2.09 -7.02
N MET A 38 -5.58 2.73 -6.05
CA MET A 38 -4.12 2.78 -5.93
C MET A 38 -3.52 1.38 -5.83
N LEU A 39 -4.05 0.51 -4.97
CA LEU A 39 -3.55 -0.85 -4.82
C LEU A 39 -3.79 -1.67 -6.09
N GLN A 40 -4.96 -1.58 -6.71
CA GLN A 40 -5.24 -2.25 -8.01
C GLN A 40 -4.27 -1.83 -9.12
N ARG A 41 -3.79 -0.58 -9.09
CA ARG A 41 -2.85 -0.03 -10.08
C ARG A 41 -1.39 -0.18 -9.70
N ALA A 42 -1.08 -0.84 -8.57
CA ALA A 42 0.28 -1.02 -8.08
C ALA A 42 1.20 -1.63 -9.15
N LYS A 43 2.44 -1.14 -9.20
CA LYS A 43 3.42 -1.52 -10.23
C LYS A 43 4.56 -2.37 -9.71
N ALA A 44 4.86 -2.22 -8.43
CA ALA A 44 5.94 -2.92 -7.77
C ALA A 44 5.78 -2.82 -6.26
N TYR A 45 6.56 -3.62 -5.54
CA TYR A 45 6.68 -3.56 -4.10
C TYR A 45 8.14 -3.77 -3.69
N ARG A 46 8.50 -3.30 -2.49
CA ARG A 46 9.82 -3.50 -1.89
C ARG A 46 9.70 -3.56 -0.36
N LYS A 47 10.73 -4.04 0.32
CA LYS A 47 10.79 -3.98 1.79
C LYS A 47 10.86 -2.54 2.27
N ASP A 48 10.18 -2.24 3.37
CA ASP A 48 10.33 -0.98 4.10
C ASP A 48 11.57 -1.02 5.00
N VAL A 49 11.93 0.12 5.59
CA VAL A 49 12.99 0.22 6.60
C VAL A 49 12.59 -0.42 7.92
N VAL A 50 11.29 -0.48 8.22
CA VAL A 50 10.75 -1.23 9.36
C VAL A 50 10.59 -2.69 8.95
N GLU A 51 11.09 -3.60 9.79
CA GLU A 51 10.93 -5.04 9.58
C GLU A 51 9.45 -5.42 9.42
N GLU A 52 9.18 -6.48 8.66
CA GLU A 52 7.84 -6.97 8.30
C GLU A 52 6.95 -6.04 7.46
N ARG A 53 7.37 -4.79 7.22
CA ARG A 53 6.64 -3.84 6.36
C ARG A 53 7.12 -3.84 4.92
N TRP A 54 6.18 -3.49 4.05
CA TRP A 54 6.37 -3.43 2.61
C TRP A 54 5.87 -2.11 2.07
N VAL A 55 6.61 -1.56 1.11
CA VAL A 55 6.23 -0.38 0.36
C VAL A 55 5.67 -0.82 -0.99
N ILE A 56 4.42 -0.43 -1.26
CA ILE A 56 3.74 -0.62 -2.53
C ILE A 56 3.88 0.65 -3.36
N LEU A 57 4.38 0.50 -4.59
CA LEU A 57 4.59 1.59 -5.53
C LEU A 57 3.38 1.75 -6.44
N THR A 58 2.75 2.92 -6.41
CA THR A 58 1.54 3.21 -7.18
C THR A 58 1.48 4.66 -7.66
N ARG A 59 0.37 5.03 -8.31
CA ARG A 59 0.04 6.38 -8.73
C ARG A 59 -1.37 6.76 -8.32
N HIS A 60 -1.54 8.01 -7.90
CA HIS A 60 -2.83 8.63 -7.61
C HIS A 60 -2.79 10.08 -8.10
N ARG A 61 -3.86 10.53 -8.77
CA ARG A 61 -3.97 11.89 -9.36
C ARG A 61 -2.71 12.31 -10.14
N LEU A 62 -2.20 11.42 -11.00
CA LEU A 62 -0.97 11.57 -11.81
C LEU A 62 0.35 11.68 -11.03
N GLN A 63 0.32 11.68 -9.71
CA GLN A 63 1.50 11.70 -8.85
C GLN A 63 1.92 10.28 -8.46
N ARG A 64 3.21 10.08 -8.17
CA ARG A 64 3.71 8.82 -7.58
C ARG A 64 3.41 8.76 -6.10
N TRP A 65 3.01 7.59 -5.63
CA TRP A 65 2.66 7.35 -4.23
C TRP A 65 3.30 6.07 -3.72
N GLU A 66 3.52 6.07 -2.41
CA GLU A 66 3.95 4.91 -1.65
C GLU A 66 2.87 4.58 -0.62
N VAL A 67 2.46 3.32 -0.60
CA VAL A 67 1.57 2.76 0.41
C VAL A 67 2.37 1.79 1.25
N ILE A 68 2.43 2.01 2.56
CA ILE A 68 3.09 1.09 3.49
C ILE A 68 2.05 0.11 4.01
N VAL A 69 2.34 -1.18 3.84
CA VAL A 69 1.50 -2.29 4.28
C VAL A 69 2.29 -3.26 5.15
N GLU A 70 1.58 -3.93 6.04
CA GLU A 70 2.10 -4.97 6.93
C GLU A 70 1.17 -6.19 6.81
N PRO A 71 1.65 -7.32 6.28
CA PRO A 71 0.87 -8.55 6.26
C PRO A 71 0.72 -9.11 7.68
N ASP A 72 -0.51 -9.34 8.11
CA ASP A 72 -0.82 -10.08 9.33
C ASP A 72 -1.17 -11.53 8.98
N PRO A 73 -0.26 -12.51 9.19
CA PRO A 73 -0.51 -13.90 8.84
C PRO A 73 -1.45 -14.63 9.81
N ILE A 74 -1.70 -14.06 11.00
CA ILE A 74 -2.59 -14.66 12.01
C ILE A 74 -4.04 -14.39 11.61
N GLU A 75 -4.35 -13.11 11.36
CA GLU A 75 -5.69 -12.68 10.94
C GLU A 75 -5.91 -12.81 9.42
N ARG A 76 -4.82 -13.06 8.67
CA ARG A 76 -4.80 -13.12 7.20
C ARG A 76 -5.32 -11.83 6.57
N LEU A 77 -4.79 -10.70 7.05
CA LEU A 77 -5.13 -9.35 6.60
C LEU A 77 -3.90 -8.63 6.05
N LEU A 78 -4.11 -7.78 5.04
CA LEU A 78 -3.14 -6.82 4.58
C LEU A 78 -3.40 -5.47 5.26
N VAL A 79 -2.70 -5.23 6.36
CA VAL A 79 -2.91 -4.04 7.17
C VAL A 79 -2.25 -2.85 6.49
N VAL A 80 -3.03 -1.83 6.14
CA VAL A 80 -2.50 -0.61 5.52
C VAL A 80 -2.14 0.39 6.61
N ILE A 81 -0.84 0.63 6.73
CA ILE A 81 -0.25 1.47 7.79
C ILE A 81 -0.37 2.96 7.42
N THR A 82 0.04 3.34 6.21
CA THR A 82 -0.03 4.73 5.73
C THR A 82 0.07 4.79 4.21
N ALA A 83 -0.32 5.91 3.59
CA ALA A 83 -0.09 6.18 2.18
C ALA A 83 0.28 7.64 1.96
N TYR A 84 1.32 7.92 1.18
CA TYR A 84 1.80 9.29 0.94
C TYR A 84 2.31 9.50 -0.48
N PRO A 85 2.17 10.73 -1.01
CA PRO A 85 2.79 11.10 -2.27
C PRO A 85 4.30 11.21 -2.09
N ILE A 86 5.05 10.79 -3.12
CA ILE A 86 6.48 11.05 -3.21
C ILE A 86 6.73 12.14 -4.24
N SER A 87 7.49 13.15 -3.85
CA SER A 87 8.04 14.12 -4.79
C SER A 87 9.09 13.42 -5.65
N GLY A 88 8.96 13.60 -6.95
CA GLY A 88 9.91 13.11 -7.95
C GLY A 88 10.85 14.19 -8.42
#